data_AF-A0A7K0VXW8-F1
#
_entry.id   AF-A0A7K0VXW8-F1
#
_cell.length_a   1.000
_cell.length_b   1.000
_cell.length_c   1.000
_cell.angle_alpha   90.00
_cell.angle_beta   90.00
_cell.angle_gamma   90.00
#
_symmetry.space_group_name_H-M   'P 1'
#
loop_
_entity.id
_entity.type
_entity.pdbx_description
1 polymer ?
#
loop_
_entity_poly.entity_id
_entity_poly.type
_entity_poly.pdbx_seq_one_letter_code
_entity_poly.pdbx_strand_id
1 'polypeptide(L)' 'MADVELIPGGSLQTATPEEGRALAIKMARLIIKTTQPDADERTRQREIYSTDPAMMIALGQTVALEFATIAAANGYWK' A
#
# COMPACT_ATOMS: atom_id res chain seq x y z
N MET A 1 -4.15 -20.28 -2.90
CA MET A 1 -3.61 -18.92 -2.75
C MET A 1 -3.15 -18.80 -1.32
N ALA A 2 -1.94 -18.31 -1.04
CA ALA A 2 -1.55 -18.08 0.35
C ALA A 2 -2.53 -17.08 0.99
N ASP A 3 -2.94 -17.31 2.23
CA ASP A 3 -3.78 -16.39 3.00
C ASP A 3 -2.97 -15.12 3.29
N VAL A 4 -2.92 -14.20 2.33
CA VAL A 4 -2.31 -12.89 2.50
C VAL A 4 -3.32 -12.03 3.25
N GLU A 5 -2.99 -11.68 4.48
CA GLU A 5 -3.73 -10.68 5.25
C GLU A 5 -3.68 -9.33 4.52
N LEU A 6 -4.83 -8.87 4.01
CA LEU A 6 -4.92 -7.63 3.23
C LEU A 6 -5.06 -6.38 4.12
N ILE A 7 -5.64 -6.55 5.31
CA ILE A 7 -5.77 -5.50 6.33
C ILE A 7 -4.92 -5.93 7.54
N PRO A 8 -3.67 -5.47 7.66
CA PRO A 8 -2.77 -5.87 8.73
C PRO A 8 -3.35 -5.60 10.12
N GLY A 9 -3.45 -6.63 10.96
CA GLY A 9 -4.02 -6.53 12.31
C GLY A 9 -5.53 -6.28 12.32
N GLY A 10 -6.21 -6.41 11.17
CA GLY A 10 -7.66 -6.21 11.05
C GLY A 10 -8.16 -4.80 11.38
N SER A 11 -7.28 -3.79 11.40
CA SER A 11 -7.60 -2.44 11.83
C SER A 11 -7.00 -1.38 10.91
N LEU A 12 -7.72 -0.28 10.74
CA LEU A 12 -7.19 0.95 10.11
C LEU A 12 -6.72 1.97 11.15
N GLN A 13 -6.87 1.69 12.44
CA GLN A 13 -6.45 2.60 13.50
C GLN A 13 -4.91 2.62 13.62
N THR A 14 -4.33 3.82 13.63
CA THR A 14 -2.90 4.08 13.81
C THR A 14 -2.70 5.25 14.76
N ALA A 15 -1.62 5.22 15.57
CA ALA A 15 -1.42 6.24 16.61
C ALA A 15 -1.00 7.60 16.03
N THR A 16 -0.36 7.60 14.85
CA THR A 16 0.14 8.81 14.20
C THR A 16 -0.16 8.83 12.69
N PRO A 17 -0.11 10.02 12.06
CA PRO A 17 -0.19 10.13 10.60
C PRO A 17 0.90 9.35 9.87
N GLU A 18 2.11 9.28 10.44
CA GLU A 18 3.24 8.54 9.83
C GLU A 18 2.97 7.04 9.80
N GLU A 19 2.46 6.49 10.91
CA GLU A 19 2.01 5.09 10.96
C GLU A 19 0.86 4.83 9.99
N GLY A 20 -0.07 5.78 9.86
CA GLY A 20 -1.16 5.72 8.89
C GLY A 20 -0.62 5.67 7.45
N ARG A 21 0.42 6.44 7.15
CA ARG A 21 1.08 6.44 5.84
C ARG A 21 1.82 5.13 5.59
N ALA A 22 2.49 4.59 6.59
CA ALA A 22 3.14 3.28 6.50
C ALA A 22 2.12 2.15 6.27
N LEU A 23 0.95 2.20 6.93
CA LEU A 23 -0.15 1.26 6.71
C LEU A 23 -0.69 1.36 5.27
N ALA A 24 -0.91 2.58 4.75
CA ALA A 24 -1.35 2.82 3.38
C ALA A 24 -0.39 2.17 2.34
N ILE A 25 0.91 2.34 2.53
CA ILE A 25 1.94 1.73 1.68
C ILE A 25 1.88 0.20 1.78
N LYS A 26 1.70 -0.34 3.00
CA LYS A 26 1.62 -1.78 3.22
C LYS A 26 0.41 -2.39 2.51
N MET A 27 -0.77 -1.78 2.65
CA MET A 27 -2.00 -2.23 1.98
C MET A 27 -1.86 -2.22 0.45
N ALA A 28 -1.36 -1.13 -0.14
CA ALA A 28 -1.11 -1.06 -1.57
C ALA A 28 -0.18 -2.18 -2.08
N ARG A 29 0.89 -2.49 -1.32
CA ARG A 29 1.82 -3.59 -1.65
C ARG A 29 1.19 -4.99 -1.50
N LEU A 30 0.26 -5.16 -0.57
CA LEU A 30 -0.43 -6.45 -0.34
C LEU A 30 -1.37 -6.79 -1.49
N ILE A 31 -2.02 -5.80 -2.12
CA ILE A 31 -2.77 -6.00 -3.36
C ILE A 31 -1.85 -6.53 -4.47
N ILE A 32 -0.70 -5.90 -4.69
CA ILE A 32 0.27 -6.37 -5.70
C ILE A 32 0.73 -7.81 -5.39
N LYS A 33 1.04 -8.12 -4.13
CA LYS A 33 1.44 -9.46 -3.69
C LYS A 33 0.36 -10.51 -3.95
N THR A 34 -0.91 -10.13 -3.79
CA THR A 34 -2.06 -11.04 -3.98
C THR A 34 -2.34 -11.26 -5.46
N THR A 35 -2.26 -10.21 -6.27
CA THR A 35 -2.47 -10.28 -7.73
C THR A 35 -1.34 -11.02 -8.44
N GLN A 36 -0.09 -10.78 -8.02
CA GLN A 36 1.09 -11.47 -8.54
C GLN A 36 1.78 -12.22 -7.39
N PRO A 37 1.47 -13.51 -7.15
CA PRO A 37 2.01 -14.27 -6.03
C PRO A 37 3.50 -14.62 -6.20
N ASP A 38 4.01 -14.67 -7.43
CA ASP A 38 5.42 -14.98 -7.72
C ASP A 38 6.33 -13.81 -7.31
N ALA A 39 7.31 -14.09 -6.45
CA ALA A 39 8.25 -13.09 -5.94
C ALA A 39 9.30 -12.65 -6.97
N ASP A 40 9.73 -13.56 -7.84
CA ASP A 40 10.72 -13.29 -8.87
C ASP A 40 10.09 -12.40 -9.94
N GLU A 41 8.84 -12.68 -10.31
CA GLU A 41 8.09 -11.85 -11.24
C GLU A 41 7.86 -10.43 -10.69
N ARG A 42 7.49 -10.28 -9.41
CA ARG A 42 7.41 -8.94 -8.78
C ARG A 42 8.75 -8.20 -8.75
N THR A 43 9.87 -8.92 -8.66
CA THR A 43 11.20 -8.32 -8.68
C THR A 43 11.52 -7.77 -10.08
N ARG A 44 11.25 -8.56 -11.12
CA ARG A 44 11.40 -8.12 -12.51
C ARG A 44 10.51 -6.92 -12.85
N GLN A 45 9.24 -6.96 -12.43
CA GLN A 45 8.30 -5.86 -12.66
C GLN A 45 8.71 -4.56 -11.95
N ARG A 46 9.42 -4.66 -10.82
CA ARG A 46 9.90 -3.48 -10.08
C ARG A 46 10.86 -2.62 -10.88
N GLU A 47 11.75 -3.22 -11.66
CA GLU A 47 12.72 -2.49 -12.48
C GLU A 47 12.01 -1.63 -13.53
N ILE A 48 10.88 -2.11 -14.05
CA ILE A 48 10.05 -1.40 -15.02
C ILE A 48 9.40 -0.18 -14.38
N TYR A 49 8.62 -0.37 -13.32
CA TYR A 49 7.85 0.74 -12.75
C TYR A 49 8.70 1.73 -11.94
N SER A 50 9.87 1.32 -11.44
CA SER A 50 10.74 2.20 -10.64
C SER A 50 11.50 3.22 -11.49
N THR A 51 11.60 2.99 -12.80
CA THR A 51 12.32 3.85 -13.75
C THR A 51 11.39 4.65 -14.65
N ASP A 52 10.08 4.40 -14.59
CA ASP A 52 9.06 5.13 -15.33
C ASP A 52 8.41 6.22 -14.44
N PRO A 53 8.57 7.53 -14.75
CA PRO A 53 8.00 8.62 -13.97
C PRO A 53 6.47 8.60 -13.86
N ALA A 54 5.76 8.17 -14.90
CA ALA A 54 4.31 8.09 -14.87
C ALA A 54 3.84 6.99 -13.92
N MET A 55 4.54 5.85 -13.90
CA MET A 55 4.27 4.78 -12.94
C MET A 55 4.61 5.18 -11.50
N MET A 56 5.69 5.94 -11.29
CA MET A 56 6.00 6.50 -9.97
C MET A 56 4.91 7.45 -9.46
N ILE A 57 4.33 8.29 -10.33
CA ILE A 57 3.20 9.14 -9.98
C ILE A 57 1.97 8.28 -9.63
N ALA A 58 1.68 7.23 -10.41
CA ALA A 58 0.57 6.32 -10.14
C ALA A 58 0.71 5.58 -8.80
N LEU A 59 1.93 5.18 -8.41
CA LEU A 59 2.21 4.64 -7.08
C LEU A 59 1.88 5.65 -5.98
N GLY A 60 2.28 6.90 -6.17
CA GLY A 60 1.95 8.00 -5.25
C GLY A 60 0.45 8.20 -5.10
N GLN A 61 -0.30 8.20 -6.20
CA GLN A 61 -1.76 8.31 -6.21
C GLN A 61 -2.43 7.14 -5.48
N THR A 62 -1.96 5.91 -5.72
CA THR A 62 -2.49 4.71 -5.06
C THR A 62 -2.35 4.82 -3.54
N VAL A 63 -1.16 5.17 -3.05
CA VAL A 63 -0.92 5.36 -1.62
C VAL A 63 -1.71 6.53 -1.05
N ALA A 64 -1.92 7.60 -1.81
CA ALA A 64 -2.72 8.74 -1.37
C ALA A 64 -4.19 8.37 -1.14
N LEU A 65 -4.77 7.51 -1.99
CA LEU A 65 -6.15 7.02 -1.83
C LEU A 65 -6.31 6.14 -0.58
N GLU A 66 -5.37 5.23 -0.35
CA GLU A 66 -5.33 4.40 0.86
C GLU A 66 -5.18 5.28 2.12
N PHE A 67 -4.27 6.24 2.07
CA PHE A 67 -4.02 7.15 3.20
C PHE A 67 -5.24 8.04 3.50
N ALA A 68 -5.99 8.49 2.49
CA ALA A 68 -7.22 9.25 2.70
C ALA A 68 -8.26 8.42 3.48
N THR A 69 -8.40 7.14 3.15
CA THR A 69 -9.29 6.19 3.85
C THR A 69 -8.85 5.97 5.30
N ILE A 70 -7.56 5.73 5.51
CA ILE A 70 -6.97 5.54 6.84
C ILE A 70 -7.10 6.82 7.69
N ALA A 71 -6.81 7.99 7.12
CA ALA A 71 -6.94 9.26 7.83
C ALA A 71 -8.38 9.52 8.28
N ALA A 72 -9.37 9.22 7.43
CA ALA A 72 -10.78 9.31 7.81
C ALA A 72 -11.15 8.35 8.94
N ALA A 73 -10.63 7.12 8.91
CA ALA A 73 -10.85 6.14 9.99
C ALA A 73 -10.24 6.58 11.33
N ASN A 74 -9.17 7.39 11.32
CA ASN A 74 -8.47 7.89 12.50
C ASN A 74 -8.92 9.30 12.94
N GLY A 75 -10.01 9.83 12.40
CA GLY A 75 -10.46 11.20 12.72
C GLY A 75 -9.40 12.27 12.41
N TYR A 76 -8.52 12.00 11.44
CA TYR A 76 -7.37 12.84 11.09
C TYR A 76 -6.39 13.12 12.24
N TRP A 77 -6.34 12.27 13.27
CA TRP A 77 -5.45 12.40 14.45
C TRP A 77 -5.60 13.74 15.19
N LYS A 78 -6.83 14.29 15.23
CA LYS A 78 -7.18 15.54 15.89
C LYS A 78 -7.57 15.38 17.35
#